data_AF-A0A9X3B762-F1
#
_entry.id   AF-A0A9X3B762-F1
#
_cell.length_a   1.000
_cell.length_b   1.000
_cell.length_c   1.000
_cell.angle_alpha   90.00
_cell.angle_beta   90.00
_cell.angle_gamma   90.00
#
_symmetry.space_group_name_H-M   'P 1'
#
loop_
_entity.id
_entity.type
_entity.pdbx_description
1 polymer ?
#
loop_
_entity_poly.entity_id
_entity_poly.type
_entity_poly.pdbx_seq_one_letter_code
_entity_poly.pdbx_strand_id
1 'polypeptide(L)'
;MRNKFFSLLSAAILLFSAGCKKDNYEAPKSVLSGRVVFQKQAVNVRSNAVQLELWQYGYKLLGKIPVYIAQDGTFSAELFDGNYKLVRLAGGPWSNGTDSIDVKVDGATTLDVPVDPYYMVGNESFTFNKADTTIRAIFKVSQLSSAKAIEKISLNMGLTQIVDLTNRIPITGDDFNPPSDISQPITLTLSVNPDRYPDQQGLNRAELRRQLSMALTKKYGYLRVGVKAAGVAERTYTPVKMITLQ
;
A
#
# COMPACT_ATOMS: atom_id res chain seq x y z
N MET A 1 70.16 -23.53 -5.78
CA MET A 1 69.12 -22.49 -6.06
C MET A 1 67.73 -23.09 -6.32
N ARG A 2 67.61 -24.31 -6.86
CA ARG A 2 66.33 -24.99 -7.18
C ARG A 2 65.40 -25.27 -5.98
N ASN A 3 65.94 -25.57 -4.80
CA ASN A 3 65.12 -25.90 -3.62
C ASN A 3 64.55 -24.66 -2.89
N LYS A 4 65.16 -23.48 -3.06
CA LYS A 4 64.64 -22.22 -2.50
C LYS A 4 63.45 -21.68 -3.28
N PHE A 5 63.41 -21.92 -4.61
CA PHE A 5 62.29 -21.55 -5.48
C PHE A 5 61.03 -22.37 -5.17
N PHE A 6 61.17 -23.68 -4.93
CA PHE A 6 60.05 -24.53 -4.53
C PHE A 6 59.47 -24.12 -3.17
N SER A 7 60.32 -23.75 -2.20
CA SER A 7 59.86 -23.29 -0.89
C SER A 7 59.11 -21.94 -0.95
N LEU A 8 59.52 -21.02 -1.84
CA LEU A 8 58.81 -19.75 -2.07
C LEU A 8 57.47 -19.96 -2.79
N LEU A 9 57.42 -20.90 -3.75
CA LEU A 9 56.19 -21.20 -4.50
C LEU A 9 55.14 -21.87 -3.61
N SER A 10 55.54 -22.79 -2.71
CA SER A 10 54.66 -23.42 -1.73
C SER A 10 54.11 -22.41 -0.70
N ALA A 11 54.94 -21.45 -0.25
CA ALA A 11 54.51 -20.40 0.66
C ALA A 11 53.52 -19.42 0.00
N ALA A 12 53.72 -19.11 -1.29
CA ALA A 12 52.80 -18.27 -2.05
C ALA A 12 51.42 -18.95 -2.25
N ILE A 13 51.39 -20.25 -2.57
CA ILE A 13 50.14 -21.01 -2.75
C ILE A 13 49.33 -21.10 -1.44
N LEU A 14 50.00 -21.25 -0.30
CA LEU A 14 49.35 -21.23 1.03
C LEU A 14 48.74 -19.84 1.35
N LEU A 15 49.42 -18.75 0.99
CA LEU A 15 48.91 -17.38 1.17
C LEU A 15 47.71 -17.06 0.24
N PHE A 16 47.67 -17.60 -0.98
CA PHE A 16 46.52 -17.45 -1.87
C PHE A 16 45.30 -18.28 -1.44
N SER A 17 45.50 -19.43 -0.80
CA SER A 17 44.39 -20.27 -0.29
C SER A 17 43.71 -19.73 0.98
N ALA A 18 44.36 -18.81 1.71
CA ALA A 18 43.78 -18.13 2.87
C ALA A 18 42.94 -16.88 2.50
N GLY A 19 42.93 -16.48 1.21
CA GLY A 19 42.28 -15.25 0.74
C GLY A 19 40.78 -15.33 0.44
N CYS A 20 40.17 -16.52 0.41
CA CYS A 20 38.79 -16.72 -0.08
C CYS A 20 37.70 -16.81 1.02
N LYS A 21 37.93 -16.25 2.21
CA LYS A 21 36.89 -16.17 3.27
C LYS A 21 36.68 -14.78 3.84
N LYS A 22 37.21 -13.76 3.17
CA LYS A 22 37.09 -12.39 3.62
C LYS A 22 35.89 -11.79 2.91
N ASP A 23 34.82 -11.55 3.68
CA ASP A 23 33.73 -10.62 3.36
C ASP A 23 32.44 -11.19 2.73
N ASN A 24 31.86 -12.23 3.34
CA ASN A 24 30.45 -12.53 3.13
C ASN A 24 29.75 -12.60 4.49
N TYR A 25 29.20 -11.47 4.93
CA TYR A 25 28.17 -11.51 5.97
C TYR A 25 27.00 -12.35 5.42
N GLU A 26 26.48 -13.28 6.22
CA GLU A 26 25.28 -14.01 5.82
C GLU A 26 24.14 -13.02 5.59
N ALA A 27 23.31 -13.26 4.57
CA ALA A 27 22.13 -12.46 4.34
C ALA A 27 21.18 -12.52 5.55
N PRO A 28 20.40 -11.46 5.81
CA PRO A 28 19.33 -11.51 6.80
C PRO A 28 18.36 -12.66 6.47
N LYS A 29 17.89 -13.37 7.50
CA LYS A 29 16.98 -14.52 7.36
C LYS A 29 15.71 -14.39 8.20
N SER A 30 15.68 -13.44 9.12
CA SER A 30 14.56 -13.24 10.03
C SER A 30 13.51 -12.36 9.38
N VAL A 31 12.24 -12.67 9.60
CA VAL A 31 11.12 -11.98 8.94
C VAL A 31 10.31 -11.26 10.00
N LEU A 32 10.27 -9.94 9.92
CA LEU A 32 9.28 -9.13 10.62
C LEU A 32 8.07 -8.95 9.70
N SER A 33 6.90 -9.43 10.13
CA SER A 33 5.64 -9.24 9.42
C SER A 33 4.60 -8.58 10.32
N GLY A 34 3.58 -7.98 9.73
CA GLY A 34 2.61 -7.27 10.53
C GLY A 34 1.55 -6.53 9.73
N ARG A 35 0.76 -5.73 10.45
CA ARG A 35 -0.28 -4.87 9.88
C ARG A 35 -0.28 -3.52 10.55
N VAL A 36 -0.60 -2.46 9.81
CA VAL A 36 -1.04 -1.20 10.41
C VAL A 36 -2.51 -1.34 10.83
N VAL A 37 -2.82 -1.06 12.09
CA VAL A 37 -4.14 -1.34 12.66
C VAL A 37 -4.73 -0.17 13.43
N PHE A 38 -6.05 -0.09 13.44
CA PHE A 38 -6.84 0.69 14.39
C PHE A 38 -7.86 -0.25 15.03
N GLN A 39 -7.89 -0.31 16.37
CA GLN A 39 -8.77 -1.23 17.12
C GLN A 39 -8.70 -2.69 16.62
N LYS A 40 -7.48 -3.18 16.34
CA LYS A 40 -7.19 -4.52 15.78
C LYS A 40 -7.72 -4.77 14.35
N GLN A 41 -8.28 -3.78 13.68
CA GLN A 41 -8.67 -3.85 12.28
C GLN A 41 -7.59 -3.22 11.40
N ALA A 42 -7.25 -3.90 10.30
CA ALA A 42 -6.24 -3.40 9.37
C ALA A 42 -6.72 -2.13 8.65
N VAL A 43 -5.85 -1.12 8.59
CA VAL A 43 -6.13 0.14 7.89
C VAL A 43 -5.70 -0.02 6.45
N ASN A 44 -6.69 0.06 5.56
CA ASN A 44 -6.51 -0.12 4.13
C ASN A 44 -5.99 1.18 3.49
N VAL A 45 -4.88 1.07 2.77
CA VAL A 45 -4.12 2.21 2.22
C VAL A 45 -3.85 2.03 0.73
N ARG A 46 -3.30 3.06 0.09
CA ARG A 46 -2.76 2.95 -1.27
C ARG A 46 -1.47 2.14 -1.23
N SER A 47 -1.33 1.19 -2.17
CA SER A 47 -0.16 0.30 -2.21
C SER A 47 1.12 1.12 -2.34
N ASN A 48 2.12 0.84 -1.49
CA ASN A 48 3.44 1.48 -1.50
C ASN A 48 3.45 3.02 -1.32
N ALA A 49 2.32 3.62 -0.94
CA ALA A 49 2.21 5.07 -0.75
C ALA A 49 2.68 5.53 0.63
N VAL A 50 2.48 4.68 1.62
CA VAL A 50 2.82 4.90 3.03
C VAL A 50 3.86 3.87 3.46
N GLN A 51 4.76 4.29 4.33
CA GLN A 51 5.91 3.51 4.76
C GLN A 51 6.08 3.62 6.26
N LEU A 52 6.63 2.57 6.86
CA LEU A 52 7.23 2.59 8.19
C LEU A 52 8.74 2.67 8.03
N GLU A 53 9.44 3.08 9.07
CA GLU A 53 10.90 3.01 9.13
C GLU A 53 11.34 2.18 10.32
N LEU A 54 12.29 1.29 10.10
CA LEU A 54 13.01 0.61 11.17
C LEU A 54 14.40 1.24 11.33
N TRP A 55 14.77 1.44 12.59
CA TRP A 55 16.06 2.01 12.98
C TRP A 55 16.76 1.06 13.93
N GLN A 56 18.01 0.74 13.62
CA GLN A 56 18.86 -0.11 14.46
C GLN A 56 20.03 0.70 15.01
N TYR A 57 20.12 0.77 16.33
CA TYR A 57 21.21 1.48 17.02
C TYR A 57 22.37 0.53 17.31
N GLY A 58 23.57 1.09 17.52
CA GLY A 58 24.77 0.32 17.87
C GLY A 58 25.73 0.06 16.72
N TYR A 59 25.40 0.50 15.50
CA TYR A 59 26.31 0.47 14.34
C TYR A 59 26.90 1.85 14.07
N LYS A 60 28.10 1.87 13.47
CA LYS A 60 28.80 3.12 13.12
C LYS A 60 28.01 3.98 12.12
N LEU A 61 27.25 3.34 11.24
CA LEU A 61 26.35 4.00 10.31
C LEU A 61 24.90 3.78 10.77
N LEU A 62 24.22 4.85 11.14
CA LEU A 62 22.80 4.83 11.43
C LEU A 62 22.04 4.98 10.11
N GLY A 63 21.49 3.87 9.62
CA GLY A 63 20.70 3.83 8.39
C GLY A 63 19.24 3.49 8.70
N LYS A 64 18.33 4.14 7.96
CA LYS A 64 16.92 3.75 7.97
C LYS A 64 16.70 2.52 7.10
N ILE A 65 15.82 1.63 7.55
CA ILE A 65 15.32 0.51 6.77
C ILE A 65 13.86 0.81 6.42
N PRO A 66 13.51 1.11 5.16
CA PRO A 66 12.14 1.39 4.77
C PRO A 66 11.32 0.09 4.76
N VAL A 67 10.10 0.16 5.30
CA VAL A 67 9.15 -0.95 5.30
C VAL A 67 7.88 -0.49 4.59
N TYR A 68 7.63 -1.08 3.43
CA TYR A 68 6.48 -0.72 2.59
C TYR A 68 5.21 -1.41 3.07
N ILE A 69 4.12 -0.65 3.08
CA ILE A 69 2.80 -1.14 3.47
C ILE A 69 2.02 -1.49 2.20
N ALA A 70 1.50 -2.72 2.15
CA ALA A 70 0.61 -3.21 1.11
C ALA A 70 -0.78 -2.58 1.23
N GLN A 71 -1.60 -2.70 0.18
CA GLN A 71 -2.90 -2.02 0.13
C GLN A 71 -3.88 -2.44 1.24
N ASP A 72 -3.76 -3.66 1.76
CA ASP A 72 -4.58 -4.21 2.83
C ASP A 72 -4.07 -3.83 4.24
N GLY A 73 -3.00 -3.03 4.31
CA GLY A 73 -2.36 -2.60 5.54
C GLY A 73 -1.29 -3.56 6.05
N THR A 74 -1.04 -4.68 5.37
CA THR A 74 0.04 -5.62 5.75
C THR A 74 1.42 -5.08 5.38
N PHE A 75 2.46 -5.54 6.07
CA PHE A 75 3.85 -5.28 5.72
C PHE A 75 4.73 -6.49 6.07
N SER A 76 5.89 -6.55 5.43
CA SER A 76 6.93 -7.55 5.75
C SER A 76 8.32 -6.98 5.45
N ALA A 77 9.31 -7.36 6.24
CA ALA A 77 10.72 -7.01 6.05
C ALA A 77 11.62 -8.17 6.47
N GLU A 78 12.64 -8.47 5.65
CA GLU A 78 13.72 -9.39 5.99
C GLU A 78 14.84 -8.63 6.71
N LEU A 79 15.22 -9.10 7.89
CA LEU A 79 16.09 -8.42 8.84
C LEU A 79 17.06 -9.42 9.49
N PHE A 80 18.09 -8.88 10.13
CA PHE A 80 18.86 -9.63 11.11
C PHE A 80 18.12 -9.67 12.44
N ASP A 81 18.43 -10.66 13.27
CA ASP A 81 17.97 -10.65 14.65
C ASP A 81 18.55 -9.45 15.40
N GLY A 82 17.74 -8.83 16.26
CA GLY A 82 18.16 -7.66 17.01
C GLY A 82 17.01 -6.78 17.47
N ASN A 83 17.39 -5.70 18.15
CA ASN A 83 16.47 -4.69 18.63
C ASN A 83 16.39 -3.54 17.64
N TYR A 84 15.18 -3.16 17.27
CA TYR A 84 14.84 -2.10 16.34
C TYR A 84 13.86 -1.11 16.98
N LYS A 85 13.91 0.14 16.52
CA LYS A 85 12.85 1.12 16.74
C LYS A 85 12.04 1.25 15.45
N LEU A 86 10.74 1.00 15.53
CA LEU A 86 9.81 1.21 14.43
C LEU A 86 9.16 2.60 14.56
N VAL A 87 9.23 3.37 13.48
CA VAL A 87 8.66 4.72 13.38
C VAL A 87 7.56 4.71 12.31
N ARG A 88 6.44 5.35 12.65
CA ARG A 88 5.34 5.60 11.71
C ARG A 88 5.60 6.94 11.03
N LEU A 89 5.73 6.96 9.71
CA LEU A 89 5.94 8.20 8.99
C LEU A 89 4.66 9.04 8.90
N ALA A 90 4.86 10.35 8.85
CA ALA A 90 3.81 11.31 8.51
C ALA A 90 3.38 11.15 7.05
N GLY A 91 2.18 11.64 6.73
CA GLY A 91 1.64 11.65 5.36
C GLY A 91 0.71 10.49 5.03
N GLY A 92 0.58 9.50 5.91
CA GLY A 92 -0.49 8.51 5.82
C GLY A 92 -1.86 9.06 6.20
N PRO A 93 -2.94 8.29 5.98
CA PRO A 93 -4.30 8.70 6.30
C PRO A 93 -4.64 8.61 7.81
N TRP A 94 -3.67 8.92 8.66
CA TRP A 94 -3.74 8.93 10.12
C TRP A 94 -3.04 10.15 10.71
N SER A 95 -3.34 10.44 11.97
CA SER A 95 -2.64 11.47 12.73
C SER A 95 -1.17 11.10 12.90
N ASN A 96 -0.29 12.11 12.90
CA ASN A 96 1.15 11.89 13.05
C ASN A 96 1.44 11.40 14.48
N GLY A 97 2.03 10.21 14.60
CA GLY A 97 2.58 9.71 15.85
C GLY A 97 4.01 10.19 16.04
N THR A 98 4.35 10.64 17.25
CA THR A 98 5.72 11.06 17.59
C THR A 98 6.55 9.95 18.22
N ASP A 99 5.90 8.94 18.80
CA ASP A 99 6.57 7.86 19.51
C ASP A 99 6.96 6.70 18.58
N SER A 100 8.08 6.06 18.93
CA SER A 100 8.58 4.84 18.28
C SER A 100 8.10 3.59 19.00
N ILE A 101 8.09 2.45 18.32
CA ILE A 101 7.76 1.14 18.91
C ILE A 101 9.05 0.33 19.02
N ASP A 102 9.31 -0.22 20.21
CA ASP A 102 10.38 -1.19 20.41
C ASP A 102 10.02 -2.53 19.77
N VAL A 103 10.90 -3.03 18.91
CA VAL A 103 10.73 -4.31 18.20
C VAL A 103 11.97 -5.15 18.41
N LYS A 104 11.81 -6.31 19.04
CA LYS A 104 12.85 -7.35 19.09
C LYS A 104 12.55 -8.37 18.00
N VAL A 105 13.41 -8.44 16.99
CA VAL A 105 13.37 -9.46 15.94
C VAL A 105 14.22 -10.64 16.39
N ASP A 106 13.61 -11.81 16.42
CA ASP A 106 14.22 -13.10 16.78
C ASP A 106 13.55 -14.19 15.93
N GLY A 107 14.13 -14.45 14.75
CA GLY A 107 13.51 -15.26 13.71
C GLY A 107 12.21 -14.65 13.14
N ALA A 108 11.18 -15.47 12.94
CA ALA A 108 9.88 -15.01 12.48
C ALA A 108 9.16 -14.23 13.60
N THR A 109 8.97 -12.92 13.40
CA THR A 109 8.37 -12.00 14.37
C THR A 109 7.14 -11.35 13.75
N THR A 110 6.04 -11.25 14.50
CA THR A 110 4.81 -10.59 14.06
C THR A 110 4.46 -9.41 14.96
N LEU A 111 4.12 -8.27 14.36
CA LEU A 111 3.78 -7.03 15.08
C LEU A 111 2.62 -6.29 14.41
N ASP A 112 1.55 -6.03 15.16
CA ASP A 112 0.55 -5.04 14.76
C ASP A 112 1.03 -3.63 15.16
N VAL A 113 1.00 -2.69 14.22
CA VAL A 113 1.43 -1.30 14.39
C VAL A 113 0.20 -0.42 14.54
N PRO A 114 -0.10 0.08 15.76
CA PRO A 114 -1.26 0.91 15.97
C PRO A 114 -1.09 2.29 15.31
N VAL A 115 -2.14 2.75 14.64
CA VAL A 115 -2.28 4.10 14.09
C VAL A 115 -3.59 4.71 14.56
N ASP A 116 -3.75 6.02 14.40
CA ASP A 116 -4.99 6.76 14.69
C ASP A 116 -5.51 7.40 13.39
N PRO A 117 -6.29 6.66 12.58
CA PRO A 117 -6.80 7.15 11.30
C PRO A 117 -7.75 8.32 11.48
N TYR A 118 -7.84 9.19 10.48
CA TYR A 118 -8.88 10.22 10.46
C TYR A 118 -10.29 9.61 10.29
N TYR A 119 -10.35 8.51 9.54
CA TYR A 119 -11.58 7.83 9.14
C TYR A 119 -11.34 6.32 9.05
N MET A 120 -12.39 5.56 9.36
CA MET A 120 -12.53 4.16 8.90
C MET A 120 -13.63 4.09 7.84
N VAL A 121 -13.38 3.36 6.76
CA VAL A 121 -14.33 3.17 5.66
C VAL A 121 -14.61 1.68 5.51
N GLY A 122 -15.87 1.30 5.45
CA GLY A 122 -16.25 -0.10 5.38
C GLY A 122 -17.73 -0.30 5.10
N ASN A 123 -18.21 -1.53 5.34
CA ASN A 123 -19.57 -1.96 5.01
C ASN A 123 -19.92 -1.70 3.55
N GLU A 124 -18.94 -1.83 2.66
CA GLU A 124 -19.10 -1.53 1.25
C GLU A 124 -19.82 -2.65 0.48
N SER A 125 -20.76 -2.25 -0.36
CA SER A 125 -21.45 -3.09 -1.32
C SER A 125 -21.40 -2.41 -2.68
N PHE A 126 -21.09 -3.20 -3.70
CA PHE A 126 -21.00 -2.75 -5.08
C PHE A 126 -21.96 -3.57 -5.92
N THR A 127 -22.81 -2.91 -6.70
CA THR A 127 -23.80 -3.57 -7.55
C THR A 127 -23.73 -2.98 -8.95
N PHE A 128 -23.61 -3.84 -9.96
CA PHE A 128 -23.70 -3.44 -11.35
C PHE A 128 -25.15 -3.43 -11.81
N ASN A 129 -25.59 -2.32 -12.42
CA ASN A 129 -26.86 -2.20 -13.11
C ASN A 129 -26.60 -2.27 -14.62
N LYS A 130 -27.07 -3.36 -15.23
CA LYS A 130 -26.91 -3.62 -16.67
C LYS A 130 -27.70 -2.68 -17.56
N ALA A 131 -28.90 -2.26 -17.14
CA ALA A 131 -29.77 -1.39 -17.95
C ALA A 131 -29.09 -0.06 -18.25
N ASP A 132 -28.43 0.52 -17.24
CA ASP A 132 -27.76 1.82 -17.35
C ASP A 132 -26.23 1.69 -17.55
N THR A 133 -25.69 0.48 -17.45
CA THR A 133 -24.24 0.20 -17.43
C THR A 133 -23.53 1.06 -16.38
N THR A 134 -24.05 1.02 -15.15
CA THR A 134 -23.55 1.79 -14.00
C THR A 134 -23.20 0.87 -12.84
N ILE A 135 -22.28 1.32 -11.99
CA ILE A 135 -21.96 0.69 -10.72
C ILE A 135 -22.48 1.58 -9.61
N ARG A 136 -23.27 0.99 -8.72
CA ARG A 136 -23.71 1.61 -7.47
C ARG A 136 -22.85 1.10 -6.33
N ALA A 137 -22.24 2.03 -5.59
CA ALA A 137 -21.50 1.76 -4.36
C ALA A 137 -22.31 2.27 -3.16
N ILE A 138 -22.46 1.45 -2.13
CA ILE A 138 -22.94 1.85 -0.81
C ILE A 138 -21.84 1.55 0.19
N PHE A 139 -21.53 2.47 1.09
CA PHE A 139 -20.51 2.25 2.14
C PHE A 139 -20.76 3.16 3.33
N LYS A 140 -20.10 2.88 4.45
CA LYS A 140 -20.13 3.71 5.65
C LYS A 140 -18.77 4.35 5.90
N VAL A 141 -18.78 5.63 6.24
CA VAL A 141 -17.63 6.37 6.75
C VAL A 141 -17.81 6.56 8.25
N SER A 142 -16.86 6.11 9.04
CA SER A 142 -16.85 6.31 10.50
C SER A 142 -15.79 7.36 10.83
N GLN A 143 -16.24 8.51 11.32
CA GLN A 143 -15.38 9.60 11.76
C GLN A 143 -14.74 9.23 13.10
N LEU A 144 -13.43 9.44 13.23
CA LEU A 144 -12.67 9.16 14.45
C LEU A 144 -12.28 10.45 15.19
N SER A 145 -11.72 10.33 16.39
CA SER A 145 -11.38 11.47 17.27
C SER A 145 -10.41 12.47 16.63
N SER A 146 -9.52 12.00 15.75
CA SER A 146 -8.54 12.82 15.05
C SER A 146 -9.07 13.45 13.76
N ALA A 147 -10.31 13.17 13.37
CA ALA A 147 -10.86 13.50 12.06
C ALA A 147 -10.77 14.99 11.69
N LYS A 148 -10.39 15.24 10.44
CA LYS A 148 -10.45 16.54 9.76
C LYS A 148 -11.60 16.53 8.76
N ALA A 149 -12.11 17.66 8.27
CA ALA A 149 -13.14 17.69 7.23
C ALA A 149 -12.83 16.74 6.05
N ILE A 150 -13.84 16.08 5.46
CA ILE A 150 -13.63 15.28 4.25
C ILE A 150 -13.40 16.25 3.08
N GLU A 151 -12.33 16.03 2.31
CA GLU A 151 -12.02 16.81 1.11
C GLU A 151 -12.67 16.17 -0.13
N LYS A 152 -12.50 14.85 -0.26
CA LYS A 152 -12.97 14.06 -1.42
C LYS A 152 -13.29 12.63 -1.04
N ILE A 153 -14.22 12.04 -1.78
CA ILE A 153 -14.51 10.60 -1.74
C ILE A 153 -14.38 10.05 -3.16
N SER A 154 -13.58 9.01 -3.33
CA SER A 154 -13.35 8.37 -4.62
C SER A 154 -14.00 6.99 -4.72
N LEU A 155 -14.58 6.69 -5.88
CA LEU A 155 -15.01 5.35 -6.25
C LEU A 155 -14.11 4.86 -7.39
N ASN A 156 -13.08 4.10 -7.04
CA ASN A 156 -12.04 3.68 -7.96
C ASN A 156 -12.40 2.32 -8.56
N MET A 157 -12.21 2.17 -9.87
CA MET A 157 -12.35 0.90 -10.59
C MET A 157 -11.05 0.55 -11.30
N GLY A 158 -10.63 -0.71 -11.22
CA GLY A 158 -9.44 -1.22 -11.91
C GLY A 158 -9.71 -2.54 -12.64
N LEU A 159 -8.80 -2.89 -13.55
CA LEU A 159 -8.76 -4.18 -14.25
C LEU A 159 -7.98 -5.25 -13.47
N THR A 160 -7.26 -4.85 -12.40
CA THR A 160 -6.42 -5.70 -11.55
C THR A 160 -6.78 -5.49 -10.08
N GLN A 161 -6.24 -6.34 -9.21
CA GLN A 161 -6.51 -6.31 -7.76
C GLN A 161 -5.86 -5.14 -7.03
N ILE A 162 -4.93 -4.41 -7.66
CA ILE A 162 -4.32 -3.21 -7.08
C ILE A 162 -5.15 -2.02 -7.57
N VAL A 163 -5.99 -1.49 -6.68
CA VAL A 163 -6.92 -0.39 -7.01
C VAL A 163 -6.77 0.75 -6.02
N ASP A 164 -6.45 1.92 -6.54
CA ASP A 164 -6.27 3.16 -5.79
C ASP A 164 -6.32 4.40 -6.70
N LEU A 165 -6.07 5.59 -6.15
CA LEU A 165 -6.05 6.86 -6.89
C LEU A 165 -4.95 6.94 -7.98
N THR A 166 -4.00 6.03 -8.04
CA THR A 166 -2.98 5.98 -9.10
C THR A 166 -3.18 4.79 -10.04
N ASN A 167 -3.68 3.67 -9.50
CA ASN A 167 -3.90 2.42 -10.19
C ASN A 167 -5.40 2.20 -10.41
N ARG A 168 -5.99 2.95 -11.35
CA ARG A 168 -7.41 2.81 -11.72
C ARG A 168 -7.66 3.20 -13.17
N ILE A 169 -8.84 2.85 -13.67
CA ILE A 169 -9.40 3.41 -14.90
C ILE A 169 -9.78 4.87 -14.60
N PRO A 170 -9.24 5.87 -15.32
CA PRO A 170 -9.43 7.30 -14.99
C PRO A 170 -10.79 7.81 -15.47
N ILE A 171 -11.86 7.40 -14.80
CA ILE A 171 -13.23 7.73 -15.16
C ILE A 171 -13.54 9.17 -14.69
N THR A 172 -13.99 10.04 -15.59
CA THR A 172 -14.44 11.38 -15.17
C THR A 172 -15.65 11.26 -14.24
N GLY A 173 -15.56 11.89 -13.06
CA GLY A 173 -16.59 11.83 -12.03
C GLY A 173 -16.39 10.69 -11.02
N ASP A 174 -15.21 10.07 -10.97
CA ASP A 174 -14.86 9.07 -9.96
C ASP A 174 -14.36 9.65 -8.62
N ASP A 175 -14.19 10.98 -8.53
CA ASP A 175 -13.77 11.71 -7.33
C ASP A 175 -14.82 12.77 -6.93
N PHE A 176 -15.63 12.41 -5.95
CA PHE A 176 -16.85 13.08 -5.53
C PHE A 176 -16.60 14.08 -4.40
N ASN A 177 -17.42 15.13 -4.37
CA ASN A 177 -17.54 15.96 -3.17
C ASN A 177 -18.26 15.15 -2.08
N PRO A 178 -17.88 15.30 -0.80
CA PRO A 178 -18.57 14.61 0.28
C PRO A 178 -20.04 15.06 0.39
N PRO A 179 -20.96 14.18 0.81
CA PRO A 179 -22.31 14.59 1.17
C PRO A 179 -22.29 15.45 2.43
N SER A 180 -23.36 16.22 2.65
CA SER A 180 -23.52 17.05 3.86
C SER A 180 -23.73 16.23 5.13
N ASP A 181 -24.25 15.01 5.02
CA ASP A 181 -24.45 14.07 6.12
C ASP A 181 -23.72 12.75 5.83
N ILE A 182 -22.84 12.36 6.75
CA ILE A 182 -22.06 11.12 6.72
C ILE A 182 -22.48 10.13 7.81
N SER A 183 -23.51 10.45 8.59
CA SER A 183 -24.05 9.55 9.62
C SER A 183 -24.74 8.33 9.02
N GLN A 184 -25.27 8.48 7.80
CA GLN A 184 -25.92 7.43 7.02
C GLN A 184 -24.98 6.80 6.00
N PRO A 185 -25.27 5.57 5.53
CA PRO A 185 -24.54 4.98 4.42
C PRO A 185 -24.56 5.89 3.17
N ILE A 186 -23.38 6.15 2.62
CA ILE A 186 -23.20 6.98 1.43
C ILE A 186 -23.45 6.11 0.20
N THR A 187 -24.21 6.65 -0.76
CA THR A 187 -24.42 6.02 -2.07
C THR A 187 -23.73 6.84 -3.16
N LEU A 188 -22.88 6.18 -3.96
CA LEU A 188 -22.27 6.75 -5.15
C LEU A 188 -22.65 5.93 -6.38
N THR A 189 -22.74 6.59 -7.53
CA THR A 189 -23.00 5.93 -8.82
C THR A 189 -21.94 6.33 -9.82
N LEU A 190 -21.33 5.34 -10.47
CA LEU A 190 -20.31 5.52 -11.49
C LEU A 190 -20.78 4.90 -12.80
N SER A 191 -20.78 5.66 -13.89
CA SER A 191 -21.01 5.08 -15.20
C SER A 191 -19.76 4.34 -15.66
N VAL A 192 -19.93 3.13 -16.16
CA VAL A 192 -18.87 2.35 -16.81
C VAL A 192 -19.16 2.11 -18.29
N ASN A 193 -20.19 2.79 -18.83
CA ASN A 193 -20.51 2.79 -20.25
C ASN A 193 -19.45 3.57 -21.04
N PRO A 194 -18.68 2.93 -21.94
CA PRO A 194 -17.70 3.62 -22.79
C PRO A 194 -18.30 4.75 -23.64
N ASP A 195 -19.57 4.64 -24.04
CA ASP A 195 -20.23 5.61 -24.92
C ASP A 195 -20.55 6.94 -24.21
N ARG A 196 -20.56 6.96 -22.87
CA ARG A 196 -20.70 8.20 -22.08
C ARG A 196 -19.43 9.05 -22.05
N TYR A 197 -18.33 8.56 -22.63
CA TYR A 197 -17.04 9.23 -22.63
C TYR A 197 -16.53 9.46 -24.07
N PRO A 198 -17.27 10.20 -24.93
CA PRO A 198 -16.82 10.50 -26.27
C PRO A 198 -15.52 11.31 -26.21
N ASP A 199 -14.69 11.19 -27.26
CA ASP A 199 -13.49 12.01 -27.38
C ASP A 199 -13.88 13.49 -27.39
N GLN A 200 -13.16 14.31 -26.62
CA GLN A 200 -13.37 15.75 -26.53
C GLN A 200 -12.11 16.46 -27.00
N GLN A 201 -12.24 17.67 -27.53
CA GLN A 201 -11.10 18.45 -28.00
C GLN A 201 -10.03 18.57 -26.89
N GLY A 202 -8.79 18.14 -27.17
CA GLY A 202 -7.70 18.14 -26.19
C GLY A 202 -7.69 16.99 -25.19
N LEU A 203 -8.63 16.04 -25.26
CA LEU A 203 -8.71 14.87 -24.38
C LEU A 203 -8.93 13.59 -25.23
N ASN A 204 -7.86 12.84 -25.48
CA ASN A 204 -7.97 11.50 -26.07
C ASN A 204 -8.49 10.52 -25.02
N ARG A 205 -9.73 10.03 -25.19
CA ARG A 205 -10.39 9.10 -24.26
C ARG A 205 -10.45 7.67 -24.80
N ALA A 206 -9.79 7.38 -25.91
CA ALA A 206 -9.76 6.05 -26.52
C ALA A 206 -9.27 4.97 -25.53
N GLU A 207 -8.25 5.28 -24.72
CA GLU A 207 -7.72 4.34 -23.73
C GLU A 207 -8.71 4.08 -22.58
N LEU A 208 -9.34 5.12 -22.04
CA LEU A 208 -10.42 4.99 -21.04
C LEU A 208 -11.53 4.08 -21.58
N ARG A 209 -12.02 4.37 -22.79
CA ARG A 209 -13.08 3.59 -23.44
C ARG A 209 -12.65 2.14 -23.65
N ARG A 210 -11.41 1.91 -24.09
CA ARG A 210 -10.84 0.56 -24.27
C ARG A 210 -10.83 -0.20 -22.95
N GLN A 211 -10.37 0.41 -21.85
CA GLN A 211 -10.33 -0.24 -20.53
C GLN A 211 -11.73 -0.57 -20.00
N LEU A 212 -12.70 0.33 -20.17
CA LEU A 212 -14.11 0.08 -19.82
C LEU A 212 -14.70 -1.07 -20.65
N SER A 213 -14.49 -1.05 -21.98
CA SER A 213 -14.92 -2.13 -22.87
C SER A 213 -14.28 -3.46 -22.49
N MET A 214 -13.01 -3.47 -22.09
CA MET A 214 -12.33 -4.68 -21.59
C MET A 214 -13.00 -5.22 -20.32
N ALA A 215 -13.31 -4.36 -19.34
CA ALA A 215 -14.00 -4.78 -18.12
C ALA A 215 -15.37 -5.39 -18.43
N LEU A 216 -16.17 -4.74 -19.28
CA LEU A 216 -17.49 -5.23 -19.69
C LEU A 216 -17.41 -6.54 -20.48
N THR A 217 -16.43 -6.67 -21.39
CA THR A 217 -16.22 -7.90 -22.17
C THR A 217 -15.78 -9.06 -21.28
N LYS A 218 -14.87 -8.80 -20.33
CA LYS A 218 -14.44 -9.78 -19.32
C LYS A 218 -15.51 -10.07 -18.27
N LYS A 219 -16.54 -9.23 -18.16
CA LYS A 219 -17.63 -9.30 -17.19
C LYS A 219 -17.18 -9.22 -15.74
N TYR A 220 -16.04 -8.59 -15.46
CA TYR A 220 -15.61 -8.32 -14.09
C TYR A 220 -14.76 -7.06 -14.00
N GLY A 221 -14.69 -6.49 -12.79
CA GLY A 221 -13.77 -5.41 -12.44
C GLY A 221 -13.50 -5.40 -10.94
N TYR A 222 -12.49 -4.66 -10.52
CA TYR A 222 -12.14 -4.50 -9.10
C TYR A 222 -12.49 -3.09 -8.65
N LEU A 223 -13.17 -2.95 -7.52
CA LEU A 223 -13.58 -1.67 -6.97
C LEU A 223 -13.07 -1.43 -5.56
N ARG A 224 -12.89 -0.15 -5.27
CA ARG A 224 -12.46 0.34 -3.97
C ARG A 224 -12.92 1.76 -3.74
N VAL A 225 -13.44 2.05 -2.56
CA VAL A 225 -13.76 3.42 -2.15
C VAL A 225 -12.60 3.99 -1.35
N GLY A 226 -12.26 5.26 -1.57
CA GLY A 226 -11.23 5.99 -0.80
C GLY A 226 -11.75 7.32 -0.28
N VAL A 227 -11.48 7.65 0.99
CA VAL A 227 -11.87 8.91 1.64
C VAL A 227 -10.63 9.73 1.96
N LYS A 228 -10.60 10.98 1.49
CA LYS A 228 -9.50 11.94 1.72
C LYS A 228 -9.88 12.91 2.82
N ALA A 229 -9.08 12.97 3.87
CA ALA A 229 -9.17 14.02 4.88
C ALA A 229 -8.51 15.32 4.36
N ALA A 230 -9.05 16.47 4.74
CA ALA A 230 -8.54 17.77 4.31
C ALA A 230 -7.10 18.00 4.77
N GLY A 231 -6.24 18.43 3.85
CA GLY A 231 -4.82 18.70 4.12
C GLY A 231 -3.97 17.43 4.33
N VAL A 232 -4.49 16.25 3.99
CA VAL A 232 -3.77 14.97 4.05
C VAL A 232 -3.51 14.49 2.62
N ALA A 233 -2.29 14.02 2.34
CA ALA A 233 -1.91 13.58 1.01
C ALA A 233 -2.64 12.29 0.60
N GLU A 234 -2.74 11.33 1.53
CA GLU A 234 -3.29 10.00 1.28
C GLU A 234 -4.75 9.84 1.73
N ARG A 235 -5.36 8.76 1.26
CA ARG A 235 -6.74 8.37 1.55
C ARG A 235 -6.79 7.09 2.38
N THR A 236 -7.77 6.97 3.27
CA THR A 236 -8.16 5.65 3.81
C THR A 236 -9.08 4.99 2.80
N TYR A 237 -8.93 3.68 2.59
CA TYR A 237 -9.73 2.94 1.63
C TYR A 237 -10.56 1.82 2.28
N THR A 238 -11.55 1.31 1.55
CA THR A 238 -12.14 -0.02 1.79
C THR A 238 -11.19 -1.12 1.34
N PRO A 239 -11.43 -2.40 1.65
CA PRO A 239 -10.82 -3.49 0.90
C PRO A 239 -11.17 -3.42 -0.60
N VAL A 240 -10.33 -4.01 -1.44
CA VAL A 240 -10.63 -4.19 -2.87
C VAL A 240 -11.62 -5.33 -3.05
N LYS A 241 -12.69 -5.10 -3.80
CA LYS A 241 -13.68 -6.13 -4.15
C LYS A 241 -13.77 -6.34 -5.65
N MET A 242 -13.65 -7.58 -6.08
CA MET A 242 -14.04 -7.97 -7.43
C MET A 242 -15.57 -7.97 -7.53
N ILE A 243 -16.11 -7.43 -8.62
CA ILE A 243 -17.53 -7.53 -8.93
C ILE A 243 -17.72 -8.12 -10.31
N THR A 244 -18.88 -8.74 -10.54
CA THR A 244 -19.31 -9.18 -11.85
C THR A 244 -20.08 -8.06 -12.57
N LEU A 245 -19.85 -7.92 -13.87
CA LEU A 245 -20.44 -6.90 -14.75
C LEU A 245 -21.33 -7.57 -15.81
N GLN A 246 -22.36 -8.30 -15.40
CA GLN A 246 -23.23 -9.07 -16.32
C GLN A 246 -24.71 -8.94 -16.03
#